data_AF-A0A539EGP0-F1
#
_entry.id   AF-A0A539EGP0-F1
#
_cell.length_a   1.000
_cell.length_b   1.000
_cell.length_c   1.000
_cell.angle_alpha   90.00
_cell.angle_beta   90.00
_cell.angle_gamma   90.00
#
_symmetry.space_group_name_H-M   'P 1'
#
loop_
_entity.id
_entity.type
_entity.pdbx_description
1 polymer ?
#
loop_
_entity_poly.entity_id
_entity_poly.type
_entity_poly.pdbx_seq_one_letter_code
_entity_poly.pdbx_strand_id
1 'polypeptide(L)'
;ASPAGSPQHEEVTRTLRGYPQFLDAPRVFKPLLSPATVVFETEKGGFVIRLSTRAANHAGAFAESVAAGLYDGTEWHRVVTGFVVQGGDPRGSGWGDAGWRLADEAGEPHFTRGTVGMPKAGPDTGGCQLFVSLVPTPHLDGRYTAFGQVVEGLDVLDRLEPADRILKATLRRR
;
A
#
# COMPACT_ATOMS: atom_id res chain seq x y z
N ALA A 1 12.96 -13.39 -0.15
CA ALA A 1 11.90 -14.07 0.59
C ALA A 1 12.51 -14.81 1.77
N SER A 2 11.81 -14.93 2.89
CA SER A 2 12.31 -15.70 4.06
C SER A 2 12.35 -17.20 3.73
N PRO A 3 13.31 -17.97 4.28
CA PRO A 3 13.40 -19.41 4.01
C PRO A 3 12.13 -20.15 4.45
N ALA A 4 11.74 -21.17 3.68
CA ALA A 4 10.63 -22.06 4.04
C ALA A 4 10.87 -22.69 5.42
N GLY A 5 9.84 -22.68 6.27
CA GLY A 5 9.92 -23.21 7.65
C GLY A 5 10.56 -22.26 8.68
N SER A 6 10.93 -21.03 8.29
CA SER A 6 11.31 -20.00 9.28
C SER A 6 10.06 -19.47 10.02
N PRO A 7 10.18 -18.99 11.27
CA PRO A 7 9.05 -18.39 12.00
C PRO A 7 8.35 -17.27 11.21
N GLN A 8 9.12 -16.45 10.49
CA GLN A 8 8.59 -15.42 9.61
C GLN A 8 7.84 -15.99 8.41
N HIS A 9 8.33 -17.07 7.80
CA HIS A 9 7.63 -17.75 6.70
C HIS A 9 6.31 -18.37 7.16
N GLU A 10 6.28 -19.02 8.32
CA GLU A 10 5.04 -19.58 8.89
C GLU A 10 4.03 -18.49 9.23
N GLU A 11 4.49 -17.36 9.75
CA GLU A 11 3.65 -16.24 10.14
C GLU A 11 3.03 -15.53 8.92
N VAL A 12 3.83 -15.32 7.87
CA VAL A 12 3.36 -14.86 6.56
C VAL A 12 2.34 -15.84 5.99
N THR A 13 2.66 -17.15 6.00
CA THR A 13 1.75 -18.19 5.50
C THR A 13 0.41 -18.15 6.23
N ARG A 14 0.41 -18.00 7.56
CA ARG A 14 -0.81 -17.86 8.38
C ARG A 14 -1.63 -16.64 7.97
N THR A 15 -0.98 -15.49 7.81
CA THR A 15 -1.63 -14.23 7.40
C THR A 15 -2.28 -14.37 6.01
N LEU A 16 -1.60 -15.08 5.11
CA LEU A 16 -2.05 -15.26 3.73
C LEU A 16 -3.02 -16.42 3.52
N ARG A 17 -3.37 -17.22 4.54
CA ARG A 17 -4.42 -18.25 4.41
C ARG A 17 -5.77 -17.65 4.00
N GLY A 18 -6.04 -16.40 4.36
CA GLY A 18 -7.20 -15.65 3.89
C GLY A 18 -7.11 -15.16 2.44
N TYR A 19 -5.94 -15.28 1.82
CA TYR A 19 -5.61 -14.78 0.49
C TYR A 19 -4.88 -15.87 -0.32
N PRO A 20 -5.53 -17.00 -0.65
CA PRO A 20 -4.88 -18.16 -1.26
C PRO A 20 -4.18 -17.87 -2.60
N GLN A 21 -4.64 -16.88 -3.36
CA GLN A 21 -3.98 -16.36 -4.56
C GLN A 21 -2.56 -15.83 -4.30
N PHE A 22 -2.25 -15.56 -3.05
CA PHE A 22 -0.95 -15.13 -2.58
C PHE A 22 -0.18 -16.28 -1.92
N LEU A 23 -0.67 -17.52 -1.82
CA LEU A 23 0.12 -18.59 -1.20
C LEU A 23 1.16 -19.21 -2.15
N ASP A 24 1.00 -19.03 -3.46
CA ASP A 24 1.87 -19.65 -4.46
C ASP A 24 3.11 -18.78 -4.78
N ALA A 25 4.23 -19.46 -5.08
CA ALA A 25 5.47 -18.84 -5.52
C ALA A 25 5.89 -19.36 -6.90
N PRO A 26 6.50 -18.53 -7.78
CA PRO A 26 6.80 -17.10 -7.59
C PRO A 26 5.56 -16.21 -7.79
N ARG A 27 5.44 -15.16 -6.97
CA ARG A 27 4.38 -14.15 -7.13
C ARG A 27 4.78 -13.17 -8.20
N VAL A 28 4.08 -13.22 -9.33
CA VAL A 28 4.28 -12.31 -10.45
C VAL A 28 3.04 -11.44 -10.54
N PHE A 29 3.16 -10.19 -10.11
CA PHE A 29 2.11 -9.19 -10.28
C PHE A 29 2.13 -8.65 -11.71
N LYS A 30 0.95 -8.42 -12.29
CA LYS A 30 0.84 -7.77 -13.58
C LYS A 30 1.11 -6.28 -13.41
N PRO A 31 2.07 -5.68 -14.15
CA PRO A 31 2.28 -4.25 -14.12
C PRO A 31 0.99 -3.51 -14.50
N LEU A 32 0.74 -2.36 -13.87
CA LEU A 32 -0.39 -1.51 -14.22
C LEU A 32 -0.09 -0.74 -15.51
N LEU A 33 -0.68 -1.20 -16.62
CA LEU A 33 -0.46 -0.63 -17.95
C LEU A 33 -1.51 0.44 -18.34
N SER A 34 -2.61 0.54 -17.61
CA SER A 34 -3.67 1.52 -17.84
C SER A 34 -4.10 2.21 -16.55
N PRO A 35 -4.60 3.46 -16.62
CA PRO A 35 -5.07 4.17 -15.43
C PRO A 35 -6.16 3.38 -14.70
N ALA A 36 -6.02 3.26 -13.39
CA ALA A 36 -7.02 2.70 -12.50
C ALA A 36 -7.14 3.57 -11.25
N THR A 37 -8.30 3.51 -10.62
CA THR A 37 -8.53 4.15 -9.32
C THR A 37 -8.86 3.11 -8.27
N VAL A 38 -8.53 3.42 -7.02
CA VAL A 38 -8.93 2.63 -5.86
C VAL A 38 -9.74 3.54 -4.94
N VAL A 39 -10.94 3.08 -4.61
CA VAL A 39 -11.83 3.75 -3.65
C VAL A 39 -11.61 3.10 -2.30
N PHE A 40 -11.24 3.90 -1.31
CA PHE A 40 -11.14 3.49 0.08
C PHE A 40 -12.37 3.99 0.84
N GLU A 41 -12.95 3.10 1.63
CA GLU A 41 -13.95 3.40 2.65
C GLU A 41 -13.28 3.20 4.01
N THR A 42 -13.30 4.22 4.87
CA THR A 42 -12.71 4.19 6.21
C THR A 42 -13.72 4.63 7.25
N GLU A 43 -13.40 4.44 8.52
CA GLU A 43 -14.21 4.95 9.64
C GLU A 43 -14.36 6.49 9.66
N LYS A 44 -13.50 7.22 8.95
CA LYS A 44 -13.52 8.69 8.86
C LYS A 44 -14.06 9.23 7.52
N GLY A 45 -14.53 8.35 6.64
CA GLY A 45 -15.06 8.68 5.32
C GLY A 45 -14.33 8.00 4.16
N GLY A 46 -14.71 8.34 2.93
CA GLY A 46 -14.16 7.74 1.72
C GLY A 46 -13.18 8.64 0.97
N PHE A 47 -12.13 8.06 0.40
CA PHE A 47 -11.17 8.77 -0.45
C PHE A 47 -10.79 7.94 -1.68
N VAL A 48 -10.29 8.60 -2.72
CA VAL A 48 -9.97 7.95 -4.00
C VAL A 48 -8.51 8.15 -4.36
N ILE A 49 -7.80 7.05 -4.60
CA ILE A 49 -6.44 7.05 -5.15
C ILE A 49 -6.53 6.82 -6.66
N ARG A 50 -5.85 7.66 -7.44
CA ARG A 50 -5.47 7.37 -8.83
C ARG A 50 -4.09 6.73 -8.86
N LEU A 51 -3.97 5.55 -9.44
CA LEU A 51 -2.71 4.84 -9.58
C LEU A 51 -1.88 5.40 -10.73
N SER A 52 -0.55 5.45 -10.55
CA SER A 52 0.39 5.90 -11.58
C SER A 52 0.94 4.71 -12.35
N THR A 53 1.00 4.83 -13.67
CA THR A 53 1.65 3.85 -14.55
C THR A 53 3.17 4.01 -14.60
N ARG A 54 3.75 5.02 -13.93
CA ARG A 54 5.21 5.20 -13.83
C ARG A 54 5.88 4.15 -12.95
N ALA A 55 5.28 3.86 -11.79
CA ALA A 55 5.67 2.76 -10.91
C ALA A 55 4.74 1.56 -11.14
N ALA A 56 4.78 1.02 -12.36
CA ALA A 56 3.79 0.07 -12.84
C ALA A 56 3.77 -1.23 -12.03
N ASN A 57 4.90 -1.71 -11.52
CA ASN A 57 4.94 -2.96 -10.76
C ASN A 57 4.31 -2.78 -9.37
N HIS A 58 4.65 -1.70 -8.66
CA HIS A 58 4.04 -1.37 -7.38
C HIS A 58 2.55 -1.07 -7.52
N ALA A 59 2.17 -0.26 -8.51
CA ALA A 59 0.77 0.05 -8.76
C ALA A 59 -0.04 -1.20 -9.15
N GLY A 60 0.56 -2.11 -9.93
CA GLY A 60 -0.03 -3.39 -10.31
C GLY A 60 -0.24 -4.33 -9.13
N ALA A 61 0.81 -4.51 -8.33
CA ALA A 61 0.75 -5.32 -7.11
C ALA A 61 -0.26 -4.77 -6.09
N PHE A 62 -0.31 -3.44 -5.93
CA PHE A 62 -1.30 -2.78 -5.10
C PHE A 62 -2.73 -3.03 -5.62
N ALA A 63 -2.96 -2.87 -6.93
CA ALA A 63 -4.26 -3.11 -7.54
C ALA A 63 -4.73 -4.57 -7.39
N GLU A 64 -3.83 -5.55 -7.57
CA GLU A 64 -4.15 -6.97 -7.33
C GLU A 64 -4.41 -7.26 -5.85
N SER A 65 -3.65 -6.63 -4.95
CA SER A 65 -3.85 -6.71 -3.49
C SER A 65 -5.19 -6.15 -3.05
N VAL A 66 -5.64 -5.05 -3.66
CA VAL A 66 -7.00 -4.51 -3.45
C VAL A 66 -8.05 -5.47 -3.98
N ALA A 67 -7.90 -5.98 -5.21
CA ALA A 67 -8.86 -6.92 -5.79
C ALA A 67 -8.99 -8.22 -5.00
N ALA A 68 -7.90 -8.60 -4.31
CA ALA A 68 -7.81 -9.72 -3.39
C ALA A 68 -8.47 -9.49 -2.02
N GLY A 69 -8.86 -8.24 -1.68
CA GLY A 69 -9.37 -7.88 -0.37
C GLY A 69 -8.31 -7.76 0.73
N LEU A 70 -7.02 -7.60 0.36
CA LEU A 70 -5.91 -7.59 1.33
C LEU A 70 -6.02 -6.45 2.35
N TYR A 71 -6.60 -5.31 1.95
CA TYR A 71 -6.69 -4.10 2.77
C TYR A 71 -7.94 -4.05 3.64
N ASP A 72 -8.95 -4.89 3.36
CA ASP A 72 -10.22 -4.86 4.06
C ASP A 72 -10.01 -5.26 5.54
N GLY A 73 -10.47 -4.41 6.46
CA GLY A 73 -10.31 -4.58 7.91
C GLY A 73 -8.93 -4.20 8.46
N THR A 74 -7.95 -3.88 7.62
CA THR A 74 -6.61 -3.45 8.07
C THR A 74 -6.64 -2.04 8.66
N GLU A 75 -5.63 -1.72 9.46
CA GLU A 75 -5.56 -0.47 10.22
C GLU A 75 -4.58 0.53 9.61
N TRP A 76 -4.86 1.82 9.84
CA TRP A 76 -3.88 2.89 9.77
C TRP A 76 -3.00 2.86 11.03
N HIS A 77 -2.04 1.94 11.05
CA HIS A 77 -1.22 1.67 12.24
C HIS A 77 -0.21 2.79 12.55
N ARG A 78 0.08 3.69 11.60
CA ARG A 78 0.98 4.82 11.82
C ARG A 78 0.41 6.09 11.21
N VAL A 79 -0.08 6.98 12.06
CA VAL A 79 -0.55 8.32 11.69
C VAL A 79 0.37 9.36 12.31
N VAL A 80 0.99 10.21 11.47
CA VAL A 80 1.82 11.32 11.91
C VAL A 80 1.28 12.60 11.31
N THR A 81 0.56 13.38 12.13
CA THR A 81 -0.02 14.67 11.75
C THR A 81 1.04 15.58 11.13
N GLY A 82 0.72 16.19 9.98
CA GLY A 82 1.67 17.04 9.26
C GLY A 82 2.80 16.29 8.55
N PHE A 83 2.71 14.96 8.42
CA PHE A 83 3.67 14.17 7.66
C PHE A 83 3.00 13.13 6.76
N VAL A 84 2.67 11.95 7.29
CA VAL A 84 2.10 10.83 6.51
C VAL A 84 1.11 10.02 7.36
N VAL A 85 0.18 9.37 6.69
CA VAL A 85 -0.58 8.22 7.23
C VAL A 85 -0.10 6.95 6.55
N GLN A 86 0.07 5.87 7.30
CA GLN A 86 0.57 4.58 6.82
C GLN A 86 -0.31 3.44 7.34
N GLY A 87 -0.64 2.51 6.45
CA GLY A 87 -1.57 1.43 6.70
C GLY A 87 -1.37 0.25 5.76
N GLY A 88 -2.38 -0.63 5.69
CA GLY A 88 -2.36 -1.79 4.81
C GLY A 88 -1.41 -2.90 5.26
N ASP A 89 -1.16 -2.98 6.57
CA ASP A 89 -0.50 -4.13 7.18
C ASP A 89 -1.56 -5.19 7.53
N PRO A 90 -1.58 -6.36 6.86
CA PRO A 90 -2.55 -7.42 7.14
C PRO A 90 -2.41 -8.07 8.53
N ARG A 91 -1.25 -7.88 9.19
CA ARG A 91 -0.99 -8.34 10.56
C ARG A 91 -1.30 -7.28 11.60
N GLY A 92 -1.42 -6.01 11.23
CA GLY A 92 -1.60 -4.88 12.14
C GLY A 92 -0.43 -4.62 13.09
N SER A 93 0.76 -5.18 12.83
CA SER A 93 1.93 -5.03 13.72
C SER A 93 2.81 -3.82 13.39
N GLY A 94 2.56 -3.17 12.24
CA GLY A 94 3.41 -2.16 11.61
C GLY A 94 4.57 -2.75 10.80
N TRP A 95 4.92 -4.01 11.04
CA TRP A 95 6.01 -4.72 10.37
C TRP A 95 5.51 -5.75 9.37
N GLY A 96 4.19 -5.82 9.15
CA GLY A 96 3.53 -6.60 8.11
C GLY A 96 4.21 -6.64 6.78
N ASP A 97 4.41 -7.86 6.29
CA ASP A 97 4.53 -8.06 4.87
C ASP A 97 3.54 -9.13 4.44
N ALA A 98 3.32 -9.20 3.13
CA ALA A 98 2.49 -10.21 2.55
C ALA A 98 3.33 -11.29 1.87
N GLY A 99 4.61 -11.48 2.22
CA GLY A 99 5.46 -12.54 1.67
C GLY A 99 6.12 -12.28 0.32
N TRP A 100 6.01 -11.06 -0.22
CA TRP A 100 6.75 -10.62 -1.41
C TRP A 100 7.47 -9.31 -1.14
N ARG A 101 8.45 -9.02 -2.01
CA ARG A 101 9.15 -7.74 -2.08
C ARG A 101 9.32 -7.34 -3.54
N LEU A 102 9.19 -6.05 -3.82
CA LEU A 102 9.43 -5.45 -5.11
C LEU A 102 10.66 -4.55 -5.07
N ALA A 103 11.38 -4.53 -6.18
CA ALA A 103 12.47 -3.59 -6.43
C ALA A 103 11.92 -2.17 -6.53
N ASP A 104 12.69 -1.19 -6.04
CA ASP A 104 12.30 0.21 -6.09
C ASP A 104 12.07 0.67 -7.54
N GLU A 105 11.05 1.50 -7.77
CA GLU A 105 10.75 2.04 -9.10
C GLU A 105 10.88 3.57 -9.11
N ALA A 106 11.27 4.10 -10.26
CA ALA A 106 11.13 5.52 -10.53
C ALA A 106 9.64 5.85 -10.66
N GLY A 107 9.04 6.36 -9.59
CA GLY A 107 7.65 6.80 -9.52
C GLY A 107 7.45 8.25 -9.96
N GLU A 108 6.40 8.87 -9.43
CA GLU A 108 6.29 10.33 -9.49
C GLU A 108 7.51 11.00 -8.82
N PRO A 109 8.05 12.08 -9.40
CA PRO A 109 9.31 12.66 -8.95
C PRO A 109 9.20 13.38 -7.60
N HIS A 110 8.00 13.82 -7.23
CA HIS A 110 7.76 14.66 -6.06
C HIS A 110 6.64 14.11 -5.18
N PHE A 111 6.93 13.95 -3.90
CA PHE A 111 5.94 13.71 -2.86
C PHE A 111 5.28 15.03 -2.47
N THR A 112 4.13 15.27 -3.09
CA THR A 112 3.22 16.37 -2.72
C THR A 112 2.13 15.85 -1.79
N ARG A 113 1.28 16.76 -1.28
CA ARG A 113 0.12 16.34 -0.49
C ARG A 113 -0.76 15.37 -1.32
N GLY A 114 -1.10 14.24 -0.73
CA GLY A 114 -1.86 13.16 -1.34
C GLY A 114 -1.03 12.13 -2.10
N THR A 115 0.29 12.32 -2.25
CA THR A 115 1.12 11.31 -2.94
C THR A 115 1.17 10.02 -2.13
N VAL A 116 0.92 8.91 -2.82
CA VAL A 116 0.90 7.56 -2.27
C VAL A 116 2.24 6.89 -2.55
N GLY A 117 2.92 6.45 -1.48
CA GLY A 117 4.22 5.82 -1.55
C GLY A 117 4.27 4.45 -0.91
N MET A 118 5.29 3.67 -1.27
CA MET A 118 5.53 2.32 -0.76
C MET A 118 6.50 2.35 0.43
N PRO A 119 6.11 1.97 1.66
CA PRO A 119 7.05 1.75 2.75
C PRO A 119 8.07 0.65 2.41
N LYS A 120 9.29 0.78 2.93
CA LYS A 120 10.38 -0.18 2.70
C LYS A 120 11.30 -0.28 3.92
N ALA A 121 11.94 -1.44 4.10
CA ALA A 121 12.92 -1.73 5.16
C ALA A 121 14.38 -1.63 4.66
N GLY A 122 14.59 -1.02 3.50
CA GLY A 122 15.86 -0.93 2.77
C GLY A 122 15.60 -0.81 1.26
N PRO A 123 16.64 -0.64 0.43
CA PRO A 123 16.49 -0.70 -1.03
C PRO A 123 15.81 -2.00 -1.46
N ASP A 124 14.91 -1.93 -2.43
CA ASP A 124 14.27 -3.10 -3.06
C ASP A 124 13.49 -4.01 -2.09
N THR A 125 12.81 -3.38 -1.12
CA THR A 125 12.01 -4.09 -0.11
C THR A 125 10.56 -3.62 -0.01
N GLY A 126 10.02 -3.03 -1.08
CA GLY A 126 8.62 -2.61 -1.14
C GLY A 126 7.66 -3.81 -1.00
N GLY A 127 6.73 -3.73 -0.06
CA GLY A 127 5.84 -4.84 0.29
C GLY A 127 4.39 -4.63 -0.15
N CYS A 128 3.46 -4.81 0.79
CA CYS A 128 2.01 -4.64 0.57
C CYS A 128 1.42 -3.41 1.27
N GLN A 129 2.17 -2.77 2.16
CA GLN A 129 1.71 -1.59 2.87
C GLN A 129 1.65 -0.37 1.94
N LEU A 130 1.03 0.71 2.40
CA LEU A 130 1.05 2.02 1.74
C LEU A 130 1.22 3.15 2.76
N PHE A 131 1.77 4.27 2.31
CA PHE A 131 1.62 5.54 3.00
C PHE A 131 1.09 6.63 2.08
N VAL A 132 0.44 7.65 2.65
CA VAL A 132 -0.02 8.84 1.94
C VAL A 132 0.54 10.09 2.63
N SER A 133 1.11 10.99 1.85
CA SER A 133 1.68 12.24 2.36
C SER A 133 0.58 13.25 2.67
N LEU A 134 0.54 13.77 3.90
CA LEU A 134 -0.42 14.79 4.33
C LEU A 134 0.04 16.20 3.98
N VAL A 135 1.34 16.39 3.75
CA VAL A 135 1.96 17.65 3.32
C VAL A 135 2.98 17.36 2.23
N PRO A 136 3.55 18.36 1.54
CA PRO A 136 4.73 18.13 0.71
C PRO A 136 5.90 17.58 1.52
N THR A 137 6.49 16.47 1.07
CA THR A 137 7.57 15.76 1.77
C THR A 137 8.76 15.52 0.83
N PRO A 138 9.47 16.58 0.38
CA PRO A 138 10.53 16.47 -0.63
C PRO A 138 11.73 15.62 -0.19
N HIS A 139 11.90 15.38 1.11
CA HIS A 139 12.93 14.48 1.64
C HIS A 139 12.65 12.99 1.34
N LEU A 140 11.46 12.65 0.83
CA LEU A 140 11.10 11.31 0.37
C LEU A 140 11.35 11.13 -1.15
N ASP A 141 11.52 12.23 -1.90
CA ASP A 141 11.74 12.22 -3.35
C ASP A 141 12.95 11.36 -3.72
N GLY A 142 12.77 10.48 -4.70
CA GLY A 142 13.81 9.54 -5.15
C GLY A 142 14.22 8.46 -4.13
N ARG A 143 13.69 8.48 -2.90
CA ARG A 143 13.98 7.49 -1.85
C ARG A 143 12.90 6.42 -1.73
N TYR A 144 11.66 6.78 -2.05
CA TYR A 144 10.50 5.89 -1.99
C TYR A 144 9.79 5.86 -3.34
N THR A 145 9.24 4.70 -3.70
CA THR A 145 8.43 4.57 -4.90
C THR A 145 7.09 5.29 -4.71
N ALA A 146 6.85 6.37 -5.45
CA ALA A 146 5.56 7.03 -5.54
C ALA A 146 4.70 6.37 -6.64
N PHE A 147 3.65 5.64 -6.24
CA PHE A 147 2.86 4.81 -7.17
C PHE A 147 1.40 5.26 -7.32
N GLY A 148 1.00 6.35 -6.67
CA GLY A 148 -0.35 6.89 -6.82
C GLY A 148 -0.51 8.28 -6.22
N GLN A 149 -1.70 8.82 -6.38
CA GLN A 149 -2.09 10.14 -5.87
C GLN A 149 -3.54 10.11 -5.41
N VAL A 150 -3.81 10.60 -4.21
CA VAL A 150 -5.18 10.85 -3.76
C VAL A 150 -5.76 12.03 -4.55
N VAL A 151 -6.90 11.80 -5.19
CA VAL A 151 -7.58 12.75 -6.07
C VAL A 151 -8.91 13.25 -5.50
N GLU A 152 -9.49 12.52 -4.55
CA GLU A 152 -10.72 12.89 -3.84
C GLU A 152 -10.61 12.49 -2.36
N GLY A 153 -11.22 13.24 -1.44
CA GLY A 153 -11.24 12.92 -0.01
C GLY A 153 -9.93 13.17 0.73
N LEU A 154 -9.14 14.18 0.33
CA LEU A 154 -7.90 14.54 1.04
C LEU A 154 -8.15 14.96 2.49
N ASP A 155 -9.29 15.58 2.80
CA ASP A 155 -9.68 15.98 4.16
C ASP A 155 -9.95 14.77 5.06
N VAL A 156 -10.37 13.63 4.49
CA VAL A 156 -10.56 12.38 5.23
C VAL A 156 -9.25 11.94 5.86
N LEU A 157 -8.14 12.08 5.13
CA LEU A 157 -6.81 11.66 5.60
C LEU A 157 -6.33 12.47 6.81
N ASP A 158 -6.72 13.74 6.93
CA ASP A 158 -6.36 14.57 8.09
C ASP A 158 -7.13 14.17 9.36
N ARG A 159 -8.27 13.49 9.20
CA ARG A 159 -9.12 13.01 10.30
C ARG A 159 -8.79 11.60 10.77
N LEU A 160 -7.90 10.89 10.05
CA LEU A 160 -7.48 9.55 10.44
C LEU A 160 -6.70 9.60 11.76
N GLU A 161 -6.97 8.61 12.60
CA GLU A 161 -6.34 8.37 13.88
C GLU A 161 -5.66 6.99 13.86
N PRO A 162 -4.65 6.75 14.71
CA PRO A 162 -4.07 5.42 14.86
C PRO A 162 -5.15 4.37 15.16
N ALA A 163 -5.04 3.20 14.53
CA ALA A 163 -5.98 2.08 14.62
C ALA A 163 -7.34 2.28 13.92
N ASP A 164 -7.60 3.44 13.29
CA ASP A 164 -8.74 3.58 12.39
C ASP A 164 -8.67 2.52 11.28
N ARG A 165 -9.83 1.97 10.93
CA ARG A 165 -9.94 0.86 9.99
C ARG A 165 -10.22 1.30 8.57
N ILE A 166 -9.61 0.55 7.65
CA ILE A 166 -10.02 0.46 6.25
C ILE A 166 -11.19 -0.52 6.22
N LEU A 167 -12.39 -0.02 5.99
CA LEU A 167 -13.61 -0.83 5.93
C LEU A 167 -13.65 -1.62 4.61
N LYS A 168 -13.29 -0.94 3.50
CA LYS A 168 -13.27 -1.54 2.18
C LYS A 168 -12.27 -0.82 1.27
N ALA A 169 -11.54 -1.58 0.45
CA ALA A 169 -10.83 -1.05 -0.70
C ALA A 169 -11.37 -1.67 -1.99
N THR A 170 -11.74 -0.85 -2.97
CA THR A 170 -12.32 -1.32 -4.24
C THR A 170 -11.55 -0.78 -5.43
N LEU A 171 -11.01 -1.69 -6.25
CA LEU A 171 -10.37 -1.35 -7.53
C LEU A 171 -11.42 -1.03 -8.59
N ARG A 172 -11.25 0.12 -9.27
CA ARG A 172 -12.04 0.55 -10.41
C ARG A 172 -11.12 0.71 -11.62
N ARG A 173 -11.31 -0.16 -12.62
CA ARG A 173 -10.69 -0.01 -13.94
C ARG A 173 -11.67 0.76 -14.83
N ARG A 174 -11.17 1.73 -15.59
CA ARG A 174 -11.95 2.36 -16.67
C ARG A 174 -11.94 1.49 -17.90
#